data_AF-A0A7V8NDD4-F1
#
_entry.id   AF-A0A7V8NDD4-F1
#
_cell.length_a   1.000
_cell.length_b   1.000
_cell.length_c   1.000
_cell.angle_alpha   90.00
_cell.angle_beta   90.00
_cell.angle_gamma   90.00
#
_symmetry.space_group_name_H-M   'P 1'
#
loop_
_entity.id
_entity.type
_entity.pdbx_description
1 polymer ?
#
loop_
_entity_poly.entity_id
_entity_poly.type
_entity_poly.pdbx_seq_one_letter_code
_entity_poly.pdbx_strand_id
1 'polypeptide(L)'
;MTSTPPVSPRDQALTAPTVSCVFVCHDGAGRVLLARRGQGARDEPGTWDTGAGGLEHGETFEEAVRREVREEYVAEALTIETLGVRNILRGSPVSHWVAVVFAVRVDPAHVAIGEPHKFDALDWFPLDQLPQPQHSQLTETLALVRHLGDE
;
A
#
# COMPACT_ATOMS: atom_id res chain seq x y z
N MET A 1 13.16 21.96 -26.62
CA MET A 1 11.84 21.74 -26.01
C MET A 1 12.05 20.83 -24.81
N THR A 2 12.25 21.40 -23.63
CA THR A 2 12.41 20.64 -22.38
C THR A 2 11.02 20.17 -21.96
N SER A 3 10.74 18.89 -22.17
CA SER A 3 9.55 18.23 -21.63
C SER A 3 9.63 18.29 -20.11
N THR A 4 8.71 19.00 -19.47
CA THR A 4 8.46 18.85 -18.04
C THR A 4 8.06 17.39 -17.81
N PRO A 5 8.69 16.67 -16.86
CA PRO A 5 8.24 15.32 -16.53
C PRO A 5 6.78 15.39 -16.05
N PRO A 6 5.95 14.35 -16.32
CA PRO A 6 4.61 14.30 -15.77
C PRO A 6 4.69 14.41 -14.25
N VAL A 7 3.93 15.34 -13.68
CA VAL A 7 3.80 15.47 -12.23
C VAL A 7 3.16 14.19 -11.71
N SER A 8 3.77 13.57 -10.70
CA SER A 8 3.24 12.35 -10.09
C SER A 8 1.79 12.58 -9.65
N PRO A 9 0.87 11.61 -9.85
CA PRO A 9 -0.49 11.68 -9.32
C PRO A 9 -0.54 11.92 -7.79
N ARG A 10 0.58 11.69 -7.10
CA ARG A 10 0.76 11.92 -5.66
C ARG A 10 0.60 13.40 -5.24
N ASP A 11 0.83 14.36 -6.15
CA ASP A 11 0.99 15.78 -5.82
C ASP A 11 -0.13 16.73 -6.30
N GLN A 12 -1.20 16.20 -6.92
CA GLN A 12 -2.34 17.01 -7.40
C GLN A 12 -3.61 16.74 -6.60
N ALA A 13 -4.42 17.79 -6.40
CA ALA A 13 -5.80 17.63 -5.94
C ALA A 13 -6.54 16.76 -6.97
N LEU A 14 -6.98 15.57 -6.54
CA LEU A 14 -7.66 14.65 -7.44
C LEU A 14 -9.00 15.25 -7.87
N THR A 15 -9.13 15.50 -9.17
CA THR A 15 -10.38 15.98 -9.80
C THR A 15 -11.12 14.88 -10.53
N ALA A 16 -10.55 13.67 -10.57
CA ALA A 16 -11.09 12.47 -11.19
C ALA A 16 -10.62 11.23 -10.40
N PRO A 17 -11.30 10.07 -10.56
CA PRO A 17 -10.84 8.82 -9.98
C PRO A 17 -9.42 8.48 -10.43
N THR A 18 -8.55 8.10 -9.49
CA THR A 18 -7.18 7.67 -9.75
C THR A 18 -6.96 6.24 -9.26
N VAL A 19 -6.14 5.46 -9.94
CA VAL A 19 -5.88 4.06 -9.55
C VAL A 19 -4.68 3.98 -8.62
N SER A 20 -4.85 3.27 -7.51
CA SER A 20 -3.75 2.87 -6.62
C SER A 20 -3.63 1.36 -6.54
N CYS A 21 -2.39 0.86 -6.52
CA CYS A 21 -2.10 -0.54 -6.21
C CYS A 21 -1.72 -0.64 -4.74
N VAL A 22 -2.58 -1.25 -3.94
CA VAL A 22 -2.39 -1.50 -2.50
C VAL A 22 -1.84 -2.91 -2.33
N PHE A 23 -0.81 -3.09 -1.51
CA PHE A 23 -0.18 -4.38 -1.31
C PHE A 23 -0.12 -4.77 0.17
N VAL A 24 -0.73 -5.91 0.48
CA VAL A 24 -0.63 -6.59 1.76
C VAL A 24 0.52 -7.58 1.67
N CYS A 25 1.69 -7.14 2.12
CA CYS A 25 2.85 -8.03 2.21
C CYS A 25 2.64 -9.08 3.32
N HIS A 26 2.89 -10.34 3.03
CA HIS A 26 2.80 -11.44 4.00
C HIS A 26 4.05 -12.35 3.92
N ASP A 27 4.36 -13.04 5.02
CA ASP A 27 5.50 -13.96 5.11
C ASP A 27 5.16 -15.39 4.68
N GLY A 28 3.86 -15.68 4.48
CA GLY A 28 3.36 -17.03 4.22
C GLY A 28 3.25 -17.92 5.47
N ALA A 29 3.45 -17.34 6.65
CA ALA A 29 3.31 -17.97 7.97
C ALA A 29 2.26 -17.26 8.84
N GLY A 30 1.30 -16.57 8.21
CA GLY A 30 0.14 -15.95 8.88
C GLY A 30 0.38 -14.55 9.42
N ARG A 31 1.51 -13.91 9.10
CA ARG A 31 1.77 -12.51 9.47
C ARG A 31 1.74 -11.61 8.24
N VAL A 32 1.29 -10.37 8.46
CA VAL A 32 1.32 -9.29 7.49
C VAL A 32 2.31 -8.22 7.92
N LEU A 33 2.98 -7.60 6.96
CA LEU A 33 3.88 -6.49 7.17
C LEU A 33 3.08 -5.19 7.11
N LEU A 34 3.18 -4.38 8.16
CA LEU A 34 2.57 -3.06 8.22
C LEU A 34 3.64 -2.01 8.45
N ALA A 35 3.42 -0.83 7.88
CA ALA A 35 4.27 0.33 8.08
C ALA A 35 3.51 1.40 8.88
N ARG A 36 4.20 2.02 9.85
CA ARG A 36 3.66 3.17 10.58
C ARG A 36 3.99 4.44 9.81
N ARG A 37 2.95 5.19 9.47
CA ARG A 37 3.06 6.47 8.77
C ARG A 37 3.83 7.47 9.64
N GLY A 38 4.92 8.01 9.11
CA GLY A 38 5.76 8.99 9.79
C GLY A 38 5.06 10.35 9.93
N GLN A 39 5.62 11.25 10.73
CA GLN A 39 5.06 12.58 10.96
C GLN A 39 4.96 13.46 9.69
N GLY A 40 5.79 13.19 8.68
CA GLY A 40 5.77 13.87 7.38
C GLY A 40 4.75 13.29 6.38
N ALA A 41 4.03 12.22 6.74
CA ALA A 41 3.05 11.61 5.85
C ALA A 41 1.88 12.56 5.57
N ARG A 42 1.36 12.51 4.34
CA ARG A 42 0.28 13.38 3.87
C ARG A 42 -1.03 13.20 4.64
N ASP A 43 -1.32 11.98 5.07
CA ASP A 43 -2.56 11.60 5.75
C ASP A 43 -2.30 10.69 6.93
N GLU A 44 -3.09 10.91 7.99
CA GLU A 44 -3.16 10.09 9.21
C GLU A 44 -1.77 9.68 9.79
N PRO A 45 -0.85 10.62 10.08
CA PRO A 45 0.44 10.31 10.70
C PRO A 45 0.31 9.52 12.01
N GLY A 46 1.25 8.61 12.26
CA GLY A 46 1.31 7.75 13.44
C GLY A 46 0.45 6.49 13.36
N THR A 47 -0.38 6.33 12.33
CA THR A 47 -1.20 5.14 12.11
C THR A 47 -0.44 4.05 11.35
N TRP A 48 -0.80 2.80 11.58
CA TRP A 48 -0.28 1.64 10.84
C TRP A 48 -1.16 1.31 9.64
N ASP A 49 -0.54 1.03 8.49
CA ASP A 49 -1.23 0.63 7.26
C ASP A 49 -0.42 -0.36 6.42
N THR A 50 -1.05 -0.89 5.38
CA THR A 50 -0.40 -1.56 4.25
C THR A 50 0.33 -0.55 3.36
N GLY A 51 1.21 -1.04 2.47
CA GLY A 51 1.87 -0.17 1.50
C GLY A 51 0.98 0.06 0.28
N ALA A 52 1.19 1.18 -0.42
CA ALA A 52 0.39 1.52 -1.58
C ALA A 52 1.06 2.55 -2.48
N GLY A 53 0.84 2.40 -3.79
CA GLY A 53 1.35 3.31 -4.80
C GLY A 53 0.32 3.70 -5.84
N GLY A 54 0.55 4.82 -6.53
CA GLY A 54 -0.22 5.19 -7.71
C GLY A 54 0.22 4.34 -8.91
N LEU A 55 -0.73 3.93 -9.75
CA LEU A 55 -0.40 3.32 -11.03
C LEU A 55 0.18 4.39 -11.97
N GLU A 56 1.34 4.11 -12.58
CA GLU A 56 1.93 5.00 -13.57
C GLU A 56 1.46 4.70 -15.00
N HIS A 57 1.57 5.70 -15.88
CA HIS A 57 1.15 5.53 -17.27
C HIS A 57 2.05 4.52 -17.99
N GLY A 58 1.42 3.49 -18.57
CA GLY A 58 2.13 2.42 -19.29
C GLY A 58 2.57 1.26 -18.41
N GLU A 59 2.25 1.30 -17.11
CA GLU A 59 2.56 0.24 -16.14
C GLU A 59 1.36 -0.71 -15.98
N THR A 60 1.61 -2.01 -15.82
CA THR A 60 0.63 -2.99 -15.33
C THR A 60 0.48 -2.89 -13.81
N PHE A 61 -0.59 -3.44 -13.22
CA PHE A 61 -0.73 -3.39 -11.77
C PHE A 61 0.39 -4.15 -11.05
N GLU A 62 0.81 -5.29 -11.58
CA GLU A 62 1.88 -6.11 -11.03
C GLU A 62 3.24 -5.41 -11.10
N GLU A 63 3.52 -4.65 -12.17
CA GLU A 63 4.71 -3.81 -12.26
C GLU A 63 4.70 -2.72 -11.19
N ALA A 64 3.55 -2.05 -11.00
CA ALA A 64 3.38 -1.04 -9.95
C ALA A 64 3.62 -1.62 -8.56
N VAL A 65 3.01 -2.77 -8.25
CA VAL A 65 3.23 -3.46 -6.97
C VAL A 65 4.71 -3.82 -6.78
N ARG A 66 5.38 -4.35 -7.80
CA ARG A 66 6.81 -4.69 -7.71
C ARG A 66 7.69 -3.47 -7.47
N ARG A 67 7.42 -2.36 -8.15
CA ARG A 67 8.15 -1.10 -7.98
C ARG A 67 7.95 -0.57 -6.57
N GLU A 68 6.71 -0.46 -6.11
CA GLU A 68 6.39 0.12 -4.81
C GLU A 68 6.85 -0.75 -3.64
N VAL A 69 6.76 -2.08 -3.74
CA VAL A 69 7.31 -2.98 -2.70
C VAL A 69 8.83 -2.82 -2.57
N ARG A 70 9.54 -2.60 -3.68
CA ARG A 70 10.98 -2.31 -3.65
C ARG A 70 11.27 -0.92 -3.08
N GLU A 71 10.53 0.09 -3.50
CA GLU A 71 10.72 1.48 -3.05
C GLU A 71 10.37 1.66 -1.57
N GLU A 72 9.20 1.18 -1.14
CA GLU A 72 8.68 1.40 0.22
C GLU A 72 9.33 0.45 1.24
N TYR A 73 9.52 -0.83 0.88
CA TYR A 73 9.94 -1.90 1.82
C TYR A 73 11.30 -2.54 1.53
N VAL A 74 12.04 -2.07 0.51
CA VAL A 74 13.35 -2.63 0.12
C VAL A 74 13.26 -4.15 -0.08
N ALA A 75 12.12 -4.63 -0.57
CA ALA A 75 11.79 -6.04 -0.63
C ALA A 75 11.52 -6.49 -2.08
N GLU A 76 11.65 -7.78 -2.33
CA GLU A 76 11.29 -8.41 -3.61
C GLU A 76 9.96 -9.17 -3.47
N ALA A 77 9.02 -8.89 -4.37
CA ALA A 77 7.76 -9.60 -4.45
C ALA A 77 7.98 -11.02 -5.03
N LEU A 78 7.89 -12.04 -4.17
CA LEU A 78 8.04 -13.45 -4.53
C LEU A 78 6.79 -13.98 -5.26
N THR A 79 5.60 -13.59 -4.80
CA THR A 79 4.31 -13.84 -5.46
C THR A 79 3.44 -12.60 -5.37
N ILE A 80 2.52 -12.44 -6.31
CA ILE A 80 1.55 -11.34 -6.35
C ILE A 80 0.20 -11.94 -6.75
N GLU A 81 -0.81 -11.74 -5.92
CA GLU A 81 -2.17 -12.24 -6.14
C GLU A 81 -3.17 -11.11 -5.96
N THR A 82 -4.12 -10.97 -6.88
CA THR A 82 -5.17 -9.94 -6.77
C THR A 82 -6.22 -10.39 -5.77
N LEU A 83 -6.48 -9.57 -4.74
CA LEU A 83 -7.52 -9.81 -3.74
C LEU A 83 -8.86 -9.19 -4.13
N GLY A 84 -8.85 -8.03 -4.78
CA GLY A 84 -10.06 -7.33 -5.16
C GLY A 84 -9.86 -5.85 -5.42
N VAL A 85 -10.98 -5.13 -5.53
CA VAL A 85 -11.00 -3.70 -5.84
C VAL A 85 -11.89 -2.96 -4.84
N ARG A 86 -11.44 -1.81 -4.35
CA ARG A 86 -12.18 -0.92 -3.44
C ARG A 86 -12.29 0.50 -4.00
N ASN A 87 -13.38 1.17 -3.69
CA ASN A 87 -13.48 2.63 -3.85
C ASN A 87 -13.12 3.29 -2.51
N ILE A 88 -12.10 4.15 -2.49
CA ILE A 88 -11.72 4.95 -1.33
C ILE A 88 -12.10 6.41 -1.63
N LEU A 89 -13.16 6.87 -0.97
CA LEU A 89 -13.71 8.22 -1.08
C LEU A 89 -13.48 8.94 0.25
N ARG A 90 -12.56 9.92 0.28
CA ARG A 90 -12.17 10.61 1.53
C ARG A 90 -11.95 12.11 1.32
N GLY A 91 -12.12 12.89 2.38
CA GLY A 91 -11.78 14.31 2.42
C GLY A 91 -12.82 15.25 1.81
N SER A 92 -12.51 16.55 1.84
CA SER A 92 -13.30 17.63 1.25
C SER A 92 -12.37 18.69 0.64
N PRO A 93 -12.34 18.88 -0.70
CA PRO A 93 -13.11 18.13 -1.72
C PRO A 93 -12.75 16.63 -1.72
N VAL A 94 -13.69 15.80 -2.16
CA VAL A 94 -13.53 14.34 -2.13
C VAL A 94 -12.37 13.93 -3.04
N SER A 95 -11.41 13.20 -2.47
CA SER A 95 -10.43 12.41 -3.20
C SER A 95 -11.01 11.03 -3.49
N HIS A 96 -10.91 10.58 -4.75
CA HIS A 96 -11.41 9.27 -5.19
C HIS A 96 -10.26 8.41 -5.69
N TRP A 97 -9.95 7.34 -4.94
CA TRP A 97 -9.05 6.29 -5.37
C TRP A 97 -9.82 5.01 -5.69
N VAL A 98 -9.49 4.39 -6.82
CA VAL A 98 -9.82 3.00 -7.13
C VAL A 98 -8.61 2.17 -6.69
N ALA A 99 -8.74 1.52 -5.54
CA ALA A 99 -7.67 0.71 -4.96
C ALA A 99 -7.79 -0.73 -5.44
N VAL A 100 -6.85 -1.18 -6.27
CA VAL A 100 -6.66 -2.60 -6.58
C VAL A 100 -5.75 -3.19 -5.50
N VAL A 101 -6.23 -4.21 -4.80
CA VAL A 101 -5.57 -4.75 -3.61
C VAL A 101 -4.93 -6.08 -3.93
N PHE A 102 -3.69 -6.25 -3.50
CA PHE A 102 -2.88 -7.44 -3.77
C PHE A 102 -2.39 -8.07 -2.46
N ALA A 103 -2.33 -9.40 -2.43
CA ALA A 103 -1.49 -10.13 -1.48
C ALA A 103 -0.12 -10.32 -2.13
N VAL A 104 0.94 -10.03 -1.39
CA VAL A 104 2.31 -10.11 -1.87
C VAL A 104 3.14 -10.92 -0.91
N ARG A 105 3.67 -12.06 -1.34
CA ARG A 105 4.63 -12.79 -0.52
C ARG A 105 6.00 -12.13 -0.62
N VAL A 106 6.62 -11.84 0.52
CA VAL A 106 7.99 -11.33 0.61
C VAL A 106 8.80 -12.17 1.60
N ASP A 107 10.12 -12.09 1.51
CA ASP A 107 11.01 -12.72 2.49
C ASP A 107 11.14 -11.81 3.73
N PRO A 108 10.70 -12.22 4.93
CA PRO A 108 10.80 -11.40 6.13
C PRO A 108 12.23 -11.06 6.55
N ALA A 109 13.25 -11.78 6.07
CA ALA A 109 14.65 -11.45 6.31
C ALA A 109 15.15 -10.25 5.49
N HIS A 110 14.42 -9.86 4.45
CA HIS A 110 14.83 -8.86 3.46
C HIS A 110 13.79 -7.75 3.31
N VAL A 111 13.37 -7.17 4.44
CA VAL A 111 12.49 -5.99 4.48
C VAL A 111 13.14 -4.87 5.30
N ALA A 112 13.01 -3.63 4.84
CA ALA A 112 13.47 -2.44 5.54
C ALA A 112 12.66 -1.22 5.10
N ILE A 113 12.70 -0.11 5.85
CA ILE A 113 12.08 1.14 5.41
C ILE A 113 12.90 1.72 4.25
N GLY A 114 12.33 1.73 3.05
CA GLY A 114 12.96 2.34 1.87
C GLY A 114 12.65 3.84 1.72
N GLU A 115 11.51 4.28 2.26
CA GLU A 115 11.07 5.68 2.22
C GLU A 115 10.89 6.26 3.64
N PRO A 116 11.98 6.63 4.32
CA PRO A 116 11.93 7.13 5.71
C PRO A 116 11.21 8.48 5.87
N HIS A 117 10.88 9.14 4.76
CA HIS A 117 10.06 10.34 4.76
C HIS A 117 8.54 10.02 4.84
N LYS A 118 8.13 8.81 4.45
CA LYS A 118 6.74 8.33 4.56
C LYS A 118 6.50 7.48 5.81
N PHE A 119 7.46 6.67 6.21
CA PHE A 119 7.30 5.68 7.29
C PHE A 119 8.40 5.81 8.34
N ASP A 120 8.04 5.62 9.61
CA ASP A 120 9.00 5.65 10.73
C ASP A 120 9.11 4.32 11.50
N ALA A 121 8.27 3.33 11.15
CA ALA A 121 8.37 1.96 11.65
C ALA A 121 7.83 0.98 10.60
N LEU A 122 8.33 -0.26 10.63
CA LEU A 122 7.93 -1.37 9.77
C LEU A 122 8.01 -2.65 10.60
N ASP A 123 6.93 -3.42 10.69
CA ASP A 123 6.91 -4.62 11.53
C ASP A 123 5.86 -5.65 11.08
N TRP A 124 6.03 -6.89 11.54
CA TRP A 124 5.22 -8.05 11.22
C TRP A 124 4.17 -8.33 12.29
N PHE A 125 2.90 -8.45 11.90
CA PHE A 125 1.79 -8.69 12.82
C PHE A 125 0.93 -9.85 12.37
N PRO A 126 0.49 -10.75 13.28
CA PRO A 126 -0.56 -11.70 12.95
C PRO A 126 -1.90 -10.96 12.81
N LEU A 127 -2.80 -11.50 11.96
CA LEU A 127 -4.08 -10.84 11.63
C LEU A 127 -5.07 -10.70 12.81
N ASP A 128 -4.80 -11.35 13.93
CA ASP A 128 -5.56 -11.29 15.19
C ASP A 128 -4.90 -10.40 16.26
N GLN A 129 -3.69 -9.88 16.02
CA GLN A 129 -2.97 -8.97 16.94
C GLN A 129 -2.36 -7.78 16.18
N LEU A 130 -3.24 -7.07 15.47
CA LEU A 130 -2.86 -5.87 14.72
C LEU A 130 -2.51 -4.70 15.65
N PRO A 131 -1.55 -3.85 15.26
CA PRO A 131 -1.11 -2.73 16.08
C PRO A 131 -2.17 -1.63 16.15
N GLN A 132 -1.94 -0.66 17.04
CA GLN A 132 -2.73 0.56 17.17
C GLN A 132 -1.79 1.79 17.22
N PRO A 133 -2.24 2.97 16.74
CA PRO A 133 -3.49 3.20 16.02
C PRO A 133 -3.45 2.69 14.57
N GLN A 134 -4.59 2.33 14.01
CA GLN A 134 -4.70 1.86 12.61
C GLN A 134 -5.14 2.96 11.66
N HIS A 135 -4.66 2.91 10.43
CA HIS A 135 -5.13 3.80 9.38
C HIS A 135 -6.60 3.49 9.07
N SER A 136 -7.39 4.51 8.74
CA SER A 136 -8.83 4.38 8.50
C SER A 136 -9.19 3.36 7.42
N GLN A 137 -8.26 3.02 6.52
CA GLN A 137 -8.47 2.07 5.43
C GLN A 137 -7.99 0.64 5.73
N LEU A 138 -7.21 0.42 6.79
CA LEU A 138 -6.54 -0.85 7.03
C LEU A 138 -7.53 -2.01 7.26
N THR A 139 -8.54 -1.81 8.10
CA THR A 139 -9.52 -2.85 8.44
C THR A 139 -10.23 -3.39 7.20
N GLU A 140 -10.74 -2.49 6.35
CA GLU A 140 -11.45 -2.85 5.12
C GLU A 140 -10.51 -3.44 4.05
N THR A 141 -9.23 -3.04 4.02
CA THR A 141 -8.22 -3.68 3.17
C THR A 141 -7.95 -5.12 3.61
N LEU A 142 -7.74 -5.35 4.91
CA LEU A 142 -7.45 -6.69 5.44
C LEU A 142 -8.65 -7.63 5.42
N ALA A 143 -9.89 -7.11 5.32
CA ALA A 143 -11.07 -7.94 5.11
C ALA A 143 -10.97 -8.78 3.82
N LEU A 144 -10.30 -8.25 2.77
CA LEU A 144 -10.10 -8.98 1.52
C LEU A 144 -9.13 -10.15 1.62
N VAL A 145 -8.16 -10.10 2.55
CA VAL A 145 -7.20 -11.18 2.79
C VAL A 145 -7.90 -12.42 3.34
N ARG A 146 -8.93 -12.21 4.17
CA ARG A 146 -9.65 -13.31 4.84
C ARG A 146 -10.44 -14.18 3.86
N HIS A 147 -10.72 -13.70 2.65
CA HIS A 147 -11.39 -14.48 1.61
C HIS A 147 -10.50 -15.49 0.87
N LEU A 148 -9.17 -15.47 1.09
CA LEU A 148 -8.26 -16.44 0.45
C LEU A 148 -8.16 -17.79 1.20
N GLY A 149 -8.69 -17.88 2.43
CA GLY A 149 -8.56 -19.07 3.28
C GLY A 149 -9.72 -20.07 3.18
N ASP A 150 -10.75 -19.78 2.38
CA ASP A 150 -12.02 -20.52 2.37
C ASP A 150 -12.23 -21.41 1.12
N GLU A 151 -11.19 -21.65 0.32
CA GLU A 151 -11.19 -22.61 -0.82
C GLU A 151 -10.22 -23.77 -0.59
#